data_AF-A0A1F0QGM8-F1
#
_entry.id   AF-A0A1F0QGM8-F1
#
_cell.length_a   1.000
_cell.length_b   1.000
_cell.length_c   1.000
_cell.angle_alpha   90.00
_cell.angle_beta   90.00
_cell.angle_gamma   90.00
#
_symmetry.space_group_name_H-M   'P 1'
#
loop_
_entity.id
_entity.type
_entity.pdbx_description
1 polymer ?
#
loop_
_entity_poly.entity_id
_entity_poly.type
_entity_poly.pdbx_seq_one_letter_code
_entity_poly.pdbx_strand_id
1 'polypeptide(L)'
;MPQHEIEQVLEQQSGPTALVGPDGQAVDLPEEALSVLLDAVHAMQQGKAATVAPVDQLLTTQQAADFLGISRPTLVKKLEDGSIAFERTTGGRHRRVRLVDLLRYRDGLRSERRKALRELASEAQRAGAYDVDTLDNTDGALDITQIFKNVRKEAAQKARRG
;
A
#
# COMPACT_ATOMS: atom_id res chain seq x y z
N MET A 1 19.38 45.25 19.49
CA MET A 1 18.69 44.55 18.40
C MET A 1 19.30 43.16 18.31
N PRO A 2 18.71 42.12 18.96
CA PRO A 2 17.93 41.14 18.18
C PRO A 2 16.84 40.32 18.95
N GLN A 3 16.54 40.57 20.23
CA GLN A 3 15.61 39.68 20.97
C GLN A 3 14.15 39.76 20.49
N HIS A 4 13.72 40.94 20.00
CA HIS A 4 12.34 41.18 19.57
C HIS A 4 11.99 40.49 18.23
N GLU A 5 12.99 40.04 17.45
CA GLU A 5 12.76 39.29 16.20
C GLU A 5 12.40 37.82 16.49
N ILE A 6 12.96 37.22 17.55
CA ILE A 6 12.69 35.82 17.90
C ILE A 6 11.29 35.68 18.51
N GLU A 7 10.86 36.64 19.34
CA GLU A 7 9.49 36.67 19.89
C GLU A 7 8.43 36.79 18.78
N GLN A 8 8.66 37.63 17.77
CA GLN A 8 7.74 37.73 16.61
C GLN A 8 7.66 36.43 15.80
N VAL A 9 8.77 35.71 15.65
CA VAL A 9 8.81 34.43 14.93
C VAL A 9 8.16 33.28 15.73
N LEU A 10 8.13 33.37 17.06
CA LEU A 10 7.44 32.42 17.93
C LEU A 10 5.93 32.71 18.05
N GLU A 11 5.53 33.98 18.05
CA GLU A 11 4.12 34.40 17.99
C GLU A 11 3.48 33.99 16.65
N GLN A 12 4.23 34.04 15.55
CA GLN A 12 3.79 33.50 14.25
C GLN A 12 3.66 31.97 14.22
N GLN A 13 4.22 31.25 15.20
CA GLN A 13 4.21 29.79 15.26
C GLN A 13 3.14 29.20 16.21
N SER A 14 2.36 30.03 16.89
CA SER A 14 1.37 29.57 17.88
C SER A 14 -0.09 29.80 17.46
N GLY A 15 -0.33 30.00 16.16
CA GLY A 15 -1.68 30.09 15.60
C GLY A 15 -2.32 28.71 15.42
N PRO A 16 -3.67 28.61 15.46
CA PRO A 16 -4.36 27.39 15.03
C PRO A 16 -3.88 27.01 13.62
N THR A 17 -3.64 25.71 13.41
CA THR A 17 -3.25 25.22 12.08
C THR A 17 -4.36 25.57 11.09
N ALA A 18 -4.02 26.14 9.95
CA ALA A 18 -4.99 26.52 8.93
C ALA A 18 -4.54 26.12 7.52
N LEU A 19 -5.49 25.76 6.68
CA LEU A 19 -5.29 25.58 5.24
C LEU A 19 -5.49 26.94 4.57
N VAL A 20 -4.45 27.46 3.93
CA VAL A 20 -4.52 28.76 3.23
C VAL A 20 -4.65 28.53 1.73
N GLY A 21 -5.74 29.03 1.16
CA GLY A 21 -6.01 28.99 -0.27
C GLY A 21 -5.17 30.01 -1.06
N PRO A 22 -5.07 29.86 -2.40
CA PRO A 22 -4.37 30.83 -3.26
C PRO A 22 -4.97 32.24 -3.24
N ASP A 23 -6.22 32.36 -2.81
CA ASP A 23 -6.97 33.60 -2.61
C ASP A 23 -6.72 34.24 -1.23
N GLY A 24 -5.87 33.63 -0.39
CA GLY A 24 -5.57 34.06 0.97
C GLY A 24 -6.64 33.69 1.99
N GLN A 25 -7.69 32.95 1.61
CA GLN A 25 -8.68 32.46 2.57
C GLN A 25 -8.09 31.35 3.43
N ALA A 26 -8.28 31.45 4.75
CA ALA A 26 -7.81 30.47 5.71
C ALA A 26 -8.99 29.64 6.25
N VAL A 27 -8.81 28.32 6.29
CA VAL A 27 -9.75 27.39 6.93
C VAL A 27 -9.04 26.75 8.10
N ASP A 28 -9.59 26.91 9.31
CA ASP A 28 -9.07 26.26 10.52
C ASP A 28 -9.10 24.74 10.35
N LEU A 29 -7.96 24.11 10.63
CA LEU A 29 -7.76 22.67 10.52
C LEU A 29 -7.81 22.02 11.91
N PRO A 30 -8.74 21.07 12.13
CA PRO A 30 -8.65 20.16 13.26
C PRO A 30 -7.34 19.39 13.26
N GLU A 31 -6.82 19.04 14.44
CA GLU A 31 -5.56 18.32 14.59
C GLU A 31 -5.58 16.98 13.83
N GLU A 32 -6.71 16.28 13.84
CA GLU A 32 -6.89 15.01 13.13
C GLU A 32 -6.77 15.21 11.61
N ALA A 33 -7.32 16.30 11.08
CA ALA A 33 -7.27 16.61 9.64
C ALA A 33 -5.84 16.96 9.20
N LEU A 34 -5.07 17.64 10.03
CA LEU A 34 -3.66 17.93 9.77
C LEU A 34 -2.87 16.64 9.54
N SER A 35 -3.02 15.64 10.43
CA SER A 35 -2.29 14.37 10.30
C SER A 35 -2.56 13.66 8.97
N VAL A 36 -3.83 13.61 8.55
CA VAL A 36 -4.24 13.01 7.27
C VAL A 36 -3.68 13.78 6.08
N LEU A 37 -3.67 15.12 6.14
CA LEU A 37 -3.12 15.95 5.08
C LEU A 37 -1.61 15.79 4.95
N LEU A 38 -0.88 15.70 6.06
CA LEU A 38 0.57 15.45 6.05
C LEU A 38 0.88 14.10 5.37
N ASP A 39 0.14 13.05 5.71
CA ASP A 39 0.29 11.75 5.07
C ASP A 39 -0.01 11.79 3.56
N ALA A 40 -1.07 12.50 3.17
CA ALA A 40 -1.43 12.68 1.77
C ALA A 40 -0.34 13.45 1.00
N VAL A 41 0.18 14.55 1.56
CA VAL A 41 1.25 15.35 0.98
C VAL A 41 2.54 14.54 0.86
N HIS A 42 2.93 13.77 1.89
CA HIS A 42 4.09 12.90 1.83
C HIS A 42 3.96 11.83 0.73
N ALA A 43 2.78 11.23 0.58
CA ALA A 43 2.52 10.28 -0.51
C ALA A 43 2.68 10.96 -1.89
N MET A 44 2.10 12.15 -2.06
CA MET A 44 2.18 12.92 -3.31
C MET A 44 3.61 13.34 -3.67
N GLN A 45 4.40 13.77 -2.68
CA GLN A 45 5.82 14.10 -2.87
C GLN A 45 6.65 12.89 -3.34
N GLN A 46 6.22 11.67 -3.00
CA GLN A 46 6.83 10.43 -3.48
C GLN A 46 6.27 9.96 -4.84
N GLY A 47 5.46 10.79 -5.50
CA GLY A 47 4.79 10.44 -6.76
C GLY A 47 3.68 9.40 -6.62
N LYS A 48 3.21 9.14 -5.39
CA LYS A 48 2.11 8.20 -5.13
C LYS A 48 0.78 8.94 -5.19
N ALA A 49 -0.21 8.31 -5.82
CA ALA A 49 -1.58 8.80 -5.76
C ALA A 49 -2.13 8.67 -4.33
N ALA A 50 -2.72 9.76 -3.82
CA ALA A 50 -3.45 9.79 -2.56
C ALA A 50 -4.95 10.00 -2.84
N THR A 51 -5.82 9.41 -2.01
CA THR A 51 -7.27 9.57 -2.13
C THR A 51 -7.84 9.80 -0.74
N VAL A 52 -8.54 10.92 -0.57
CA VAL A 52 -9.34 11.22 0.62
C VAL A 52 -10.80 10.91 0.28
N ALA A 53 -11.43 10.10 1.13
CA ALA A 53 -12.76 9.55 0.90
C ALA A 53 -13.54 9.49 2.21
N PRO A 54 -14.86 9.74 2.21
CA PRO A 54 -15.71 9.47 3.37
C PRO A 54 -15.61 8.00 3.81
N VAL A 55 -15.61 7.78 5.13
CA VAL A 55 -15.50 6.44 5.73
C VAL A 55 -16.63 5.52 5.28
N ASP A 56 -17.82 6.07 5.08
CA ASP A 56 -19.02 5.38 4.64
C ASP A 56 -19.22 5.41 3.12
N GLN A 57 -18.22 5.81 2.35
CA GLN A 57 -18.33 5.85 0.89
C GLN A 57 -18.71 4.47 0.33
N LEU A 58 -19.83 4.46 -0.38
CA LEU A 58 -20.37 3.28 -1.03
C LEU A 58 -19.92 3.20 -2.48
N LEU A 59 -19.33 2.07 -2.84
CA LEU A 59 -18.91 1.77 -4.20
C LEU A 59 -19.89 0.83 -4.88
N THR A 60 -20.06 1.03 -6.18
CA THR A 60 -20.69 0.03 -7.06
C THR A 60 -19.81 -1.23 -7.12
N THR A 61 -20.41 -2.36 -7.53
CA THR A 61 -19.64 -3.59 -7.74
C THR A 61 -18.57 -3.46 -8.81
N GLN A 62 -18.73 -2.54 -9.78
CA GLN A 62 -17.68 -2.28 -10.75
C GLN A 62 -16.52 -1.54 -10.10
N GLN A 63 -16.78 -0.40 -9.45
CA GLN A 63 -15.75 0.39 -8.75
C GLN A 63 -15.00 -0.44 -7.70
N ALA A 64 -15.72 -1.28 -6.96
CA ALA A 64 -15.11 -2.17 -5.97
C ALA A 64 -14.21 -3.25 -6.61
N ALA A 65 -14.57 -3.76 -7.79
CA ALA A 65 -13.77 -4.73 -8.52
C ALA A 65 -12.51 -4.08 -9.07
N ASP A 66 -12.66 -2.89 -9.65
CA ASP A 66 -11.55 -2.08 -10.15
C ASP A 66 -10.58 -1.72 -9.01
N PHE A 67 -11.10 -1.36 -7.84
CA PHE A 67 -10.32 -1.06 -6.64
C PHE A 67 -9.48 -2.25 -6.15
N LEU A 68 -10.05 -3.46 -6.20
CA LEU A 68 -9.35 -4.68 -5.80
C LEU A 68 -8.47 -5.27 -6.92
N GLY A 69 -8.54 -4.73 -8.14
CA GLY A 69 -7.83 -5.26 -9.30
C GLY A 69 -8.30 -6.66 -9.72
N ILE A 70 -9.59 -6.96 -9.55
CA ILE A 70 -10.19 -8.26 -9.90
C ILE A 70 -11.36 -8.11 -10.86
N SER A 71 -11.78 -9.20 -11.49
CA SER A 71 -12.99 -9.17 -12.33
C SER A 71 -14.24 -8.95 -11.48
N ARG A 72 -15.24 -8.23 -12.02
CA ARG A 72 -16.54 -8.06 -11.36
C ARG A 72 -17.23 -9.40 -11.01
N PRO A 73 -17.23 -10.44 -11.86
CA PRO A 73 -17.73 -11.76 -11.47
C PRO A 73 -17.01 -12.35 -10.26
N THR A 74 -15.69 -12.18 -10.15
CA THR A 74 -14.92 -12.62 -8.98
C THR A 74 -15.34 -11.86 -7.72
N LEU A 75 -15.50 -10.54 -7.81
CA LEU A 75 -16.01 -9.75 -6.70
C LEU A 75 -17.39 -10.24 -6.28
N VAL A 76 -18.32 -10.46 -7.22
CA VAL A 76 -19.67 -10.90 -6.88
C VAL A 76 -19.66 -12.22 -6.12
N LYS A 77 -18.83 -13.19 -6.52
CA LYS A 77 -18.64 -14.43 -5.75
C LYS A 77 -18.19 -14.15 -4.31
N LYS A 78 -17.27 -13.21 -4.12
CA LYS A 78 -16.77 -12.79 -2.79
C LYS A 78 -17.80 -12.05 -1.93
N LEU A 79 -18.77 -11.39 -2.56
CA LEU A 79 -19.90 -10.79 -1.84
C LEU A 79 -20.92 -11.86 -1.47
N GLU A 80 -21.17 -12.82 -2.36
CA GLU A 80 -22.16 -13.89 -2.16
C GLU A 80 -21.69 -14.97 -1.18
N ASP A 81 -20.38 -15.25 -1.12
CA ASP A 81 -19.78 -16.17 -0.15
C ASP A 81 -19.53 -15.54 1.24
N GLY A 82 -19.84 -14.24 1.40
CA GLY A 82 -19.70 -13.51 2.65
C GLY A 82 -18.28 -13.05 2.98
N SER A 83 -17.29 -13.25 2.10
CA SER A 83 -15.91 -12.77 2.32
C SER A 83 -15.82 -11.25 2.42
N ILE A 84 -16.73 -10.52 1.75
CA ILE A 84 -16.80 -9.06 1.78
C ILE A 84 -18.24 -8.66 2.09
N ALA A 85 -18.42 -7.83 3.11
CA ALA A 85 -19.72 -7.28 3.45
C ALA A 85 -20.25 -6.37 2.32
N PHE A 86 -21.55 -6.42 2.08
CA PHE A 86 -22.21 -5.54 1.13
C PHE A 86 -23.61 -5.20 1.62
N GLU A 87 -24.11 -4.07 1.16
CA GLU A 87 -25.50 -3.65 1.37
C GLU A 87 -26.22 -3.57 0.03
N ARG A 88 -27.55 -3.61 0.08
CA ARG A 88 -28.42 -3.34 -1.07
C ARG A 88 -29.02 -1.96 -0.88
N THR A 89 -29.09 -1.20 -1.97
CA THR A 89 -29.77 0.10 -1.95
C THR A 89 -31.20 -0.06 -1.42
N THR A 90 -31.68 0.89 -0.61
CA THR A 90 -33.05 0.94 -0.12
C THR A 90 -34.03 0.85 -1.31
N GLY A 91 -34.82 -0.22 -1.38
CA GLY A 91 -35.75 -0.49 -2.48
C GLY A 91 -35.12 -1.00 -3.79
N GLY A 92 -33.81 -1.27 -3.83
CA GLY A 92 -33.07 -1.64 -5.03
C GLY A 92 -32.46 -3.05 -5.01
N ARG A 93 -32.20 -3.61 -6.20
CA ARG A 93 -31.51 -4.90 -6.37
C ARG A 93 -29.98 -4.78 -6.40
N HIS A 94 -29.45 -3.57 -6.57
CA HIS A 94 -28.02 -3.35 -6.77
C HIS A 94 -27.24 -3.43 -5.45
N ARG A 95 -26.11 -4.14 -5.49
CA ARG A 95 -25.16 -4.22 -4.37
C ARG A 95 -24.30 -2.95 -4.31
N ARG A 96 -23.99 -2.55 -3.09
CA ARG A 96 -23.07 -1.48 -2.73
C ARG A 96 -22.11 -2.00 -1.68
N VAL A 97 -20.85 -1.61 -1.80
CA VAL A 97 -19.77 -2.07 -0.92
C VAL A 97 -19.13 -0.87 -0.29
N ARG A 98 -19.00 -0.84 1.04
CA ARG A 98 -18.31 0.25 1.72
C ARG A 98 -16.81 0.16 1.44
N LEU A 99 -16.18 1.30 1.20
CA LEU A 99 -14.73 1.37 0.95
C LEU A 99 -13.93 0.74 2.10
N VAL A 100 -14.37 0.94 3.35
CA VAL A 100 -13.72 0.34 4.53
C VAL A 100 -13.70 -1.19 4.51
N ASP A 101 -14.74 -1.84 4.00
CA ASP A 101 -14.80 -3.30 3.93
C ASP A 101 -13.87 -3.84 2.84
N LEU A 102 -13.72 -3.11 1.74
CA LEU A 102 -12.74 -3.43 0.70
C LEU A 102 -11.30 -3.28 1.19
N LEU A 103 -11.02 -2.23 1.96
CA LEU A 103 -9.71 -2.01 2.57
C LEU A 103 -9.36 -3.15 3.53
N ARG A 104 -10.27 -3.51 4.44
CA ARG A 104 -10.09 -4.64 5.37
C ARG A 104 -9.82 -5.95 4.64
N TYR A 105 -10.62 -6.26 3.62
CA TYR A 105 -10.44 -7.47 2.82
C TYR A 105 -9.07 -7.51 2.13
N ARG A 106 -8.66 -6.41 1.50
CA ARG A 106 -7.36 -6.29 0.83
C ARG A 106 -6.20 -6.47 1.81
N ASP A 107 -6.29 -5.88 2.99
CA ASP A 107 -5.23 -5.93 3.98
C ASP A 107 -5.11 -7.30 4.66
N GLY A 108 -6.24 -7.98 4.87
CA GLY A 108 -6.29 -9.39 5.27
C GLY A 108 -5.54 -10.28 4.26
N LEU A 109 -5.88 -10.16 2.97
CA LEU A 109 -5.23 -10.94 1.90
C LEU A 109 -3.72 -10.66 1.81
N ARG A 110 -3.30 -9.41 2.00
CA ARG A 110 -1.87 -9.05 2.07
C ARG A 110 -1.19 -9.68 3.27
N SER A 111 -1.86 -9.76 4.42
CA SER A 111 -1.34 -10.39 5.63
C SER A 111 -1.13 -11.89 5.44
N GLU A 112 -2.14 -12.58 4.90
CA GLU A 112 -2.07 -14.02 4.61
C GLU A 112 -0.96 -14.35 3.61
N ARG A 113 -0.85 -13.58 2.51
CA ARG A 113 0.24 -13.75 1.53
C ARG A 113 1.61 -13.60 2.17
N ARG A 114 1.81 -12.58 3.02
CA ARG A 114 3.07 -12.40 3.74
C ARG A 114 3.35 -13.56 4.71
N LYS A 115 2.32 -14.09 5.37
CA LYS A 115 2.46 -15.25 6.26
C LYS A 115 2.91 -16.49 5.47
N ALA A 116 2.21 -16.82 4.38
CA ALA A 116 2.57 -17.95 3.52
C ALA A 116 3.99 -17.83 2.95
N LEU A 117 4.39 -16.63 2.48
CA LEU A 117 5.76 -16.40 2.00
C LEU A 117 6.81 -16.61 3.10
N ARG A 118 6.55 -16.19 4.34
CA ARG A 118 7.46 -16.43 5.46
C ARG A 118 7.54 -17.91 5.84
N GLU A 119 6.42 -18.63 5.78
CA GLU A 119 6.38 -20.07 6.05
C GLU A 119 7.22 -20.83 5.01
N LEU A 120 7.03 -20.54 3.72
CA LEU A 120 7.83 -21.12 2.63
C LEU A 120 9.33 -20.80 2.79
N ALA A 121 9.68 -19.56 3.14
CA ALA A 121 11.07 -19.18 3.38
C ALA A 121 11.67 -19.91 4.58
N SER A 122 10.91 -20.08 5.68
CA SER A 122 11.34 -20.84 6.86
C SER A 122 11.52 -22.32 6.55
N GLU A 123 10.64 -22.92 5.75
CA GLU A 123 10.76 -24.30 5.30
C GLU A 123 12.00 -24.50 4.42
N ALA A 124 12.26 -23.59 3.48
CA ALA A 124 13.46 -23.63 2.65
C ALA A 124 14.75 -23.48 3.49
N GLN A 125 14.75 -22.60 4.50
CA GLN A 125 15.88 -22.44 5.41
C GLN A 125 16.12 -23.72 6.23
N ARG A 126 15.05 -24.33 6.75
CA ARG A 126 15.13 -25.61 7.49
C ARG A 126 15.57 -26.77 6.61
N ALA A 127 15.23 -26.75 5.33
CA ALA A 127 15.65 -27.74 4.34
C ALA A 127 17.10 -27.53 3.84
N GLY A 128 17.84 -26.56 4.39
CA GLY A 128 19.24 -26.31 4.06
C GLY A 128 19.46 -25.66 2.69
N ALA A 129 18.45 -24.99 2.13
CA ALA A 129 18.53 -24.41 0.78
C ALA A 129 19.16 -23.00 0.72
N TYR A 130 19.59 -22.44 1.86
CA TYR A 130 20.40 -21.22 1.92
C TYR A 130 21.40 -21.31 3.08
N ASP A 131 22.66 -21.60 2.75
CA ASP A 131 23.78 -21.33 3.65
C ASP A 131 23.94 -19.81 3.72
N VAL A 132 23.69 -19.24 4.89
CA VAL A 132 23.74 -17.77 5.10
C VAL A 132 25.18 -17.28 5.27
N ASP A 133 26.17 -18.15 5.07
CA ASP A 133 27.60 -17.86 5.24
C ASP A 133 28.22 -17.07 4.06
N THR A 134 27.48 -16.76 2.99
CA THR A 134 28.05 -16.06 1.81
C THR A 134 27.86 -14.54 1.79
N LEU A 135 27.24 -13.92 2.80
CA LEU A 135 27.04 -12.45 2.82
C LEU A 135 28.06 -11.68 3.66
N ASP A 136 29.03 -12.35 4.30
CA ASP A 136 29.99 -11.69 5.18
C ASP A 136 31.41 -11.56 4.61
N ASN A 137 31.58 -11.62 3.28
CA ASN A 137 32.83 -11.22 2.63
C ASN A 137 32.57 -10.11 1.62
N THR A 138 33.21 -8.96 1.84
CA THR A 138 33.07 -7.69 1.13
C THR A 138 33.57 -7.71 -0.33
N ASP A 139 33.55 -8.86 -1.01
CA ASP A 139 33.95 -9.04 -2.42
C ASP A 139 32.89 -9.79 -3.28
N GLY A 140 31.65 -9.91 -2.81
CA GLY A 140 30.57 -10.71 -3.41
C GLY A 140 29.94 -10.22 -4.72
N ALA A 141 30.35 -9.08 -5.28
CA ALA A 141 29.76 -8.54 -6.51
C ALA A 141 30.07 -9.37 -7.78
N LEU A 142 31.14 -10.18 -7.74
CA LEU A 142 31.56 -10.99 -8.88
C LEU A 142 30.87 -12.36 -8.96
N ASP A 143 30.34 -12.87 -7.85
CA ASP A 143 29.86 -14.26 -7.77
C ASP A 143 28.40 -14.42 -8.23
N ILE A 144 27.53 -13.45 -7.91
CA ILE A 144 26.13 -13.46 -8.37
C ILE A 144 26.04 -13.45 -9.90
N THR A 145 26.92 -12.69 -10.55
CA THR A 145 26.99 -12.64 -12.02
C THR A 145 27.39 -13.99 -12.62
N GLN A 146 28.24 -14.75 -11.91
CA GLN A 146 28.69 -16.06 -12.36
C GLN A 146 27.60 -17.12 -12.18
N ILE A 147 26.84 -17.06 -11.09
CA ILE A 147 25.68 -17.94 -10.85
C ILE A 147 24.64 -17.77 -11.98
N PHE A 148 24.26 -16.54 -12.32
CA PHE A 148 23.29 -16.31 -13.41
C PHE A 148 23.82 -16.71 -14.80
N LYS A 149 25.13 -16.59 -15.05
CA LYS A 149 25.76 -17.08 -16.29
C LYS A 149 25.70 -18.59 -16.39
N ASN A 150 25.95 -19.31 -15.30
CA ASN A 150 25.95 -20.78 -15.28
C ASN A 150 24.53 -21.34 -15.46
N VAL A 151 23.53 -20.75 -14.79
CA VAL A 151 22.12 -21.14 -14.95
C VAL A 151 21.64 -20.95 -16.39
N ARG A 152 22.03 -19.84 -17.06
CA ARG A 152 21.72 -19.63 -18.49
C ARG A 152 22.40 -20.65 -19.41
N LYS A 153 23.63 -21.07 -19.09
CA LYS A 153 24.39 -22.03 -19.89
C LYS A 153 23.81 -23.45 -19.76
N GLU A 154 23.38 -23.86 -18.57
CA GLU A 154 22.69 -25.15 -18.37
C GLU A 154 21.33 -25.20 -19.08
N ALA A 155 20.55 -24.11 -19.01
CA ALA A 155 19.28 -24.01 -19.71
C ALA A 155 19.45 -24.14 -21.24
N ALA A 156 20.50 -23.50 -21.79
CA ALA A 156 20.83 -23.59 -23.22
C ALA A 156 21.33 -24.99 -23.63
N GLN A 157 21.99 -25.72 -22.74
CA GLN A 157 22.50 -27.07 -23.02
C GLN A 157 21.40 -28.13 -22.93
N LYS A 158 20.41 -27.93 -22.06
CA LYS A 158 19.23 -28.80 -21.92
C LYS A 158 18.28 -28.68 -23.13
N ALA A 159 18.19 -27.51 -23.75
CA ALA A 159 17.37 -27.27 -24.94
C ALA A 159 17.94 -27.87 -26.25
N ARG A 160 19.19 -28.35 -26.27
CA ARG A 160 19.81 -29.01 -27.44
C ARG A 160 19.79 -30.55 -27.38
N ARG A 161 19.28 -31.12 -26.29
CA ARG A 161 19.31 -32.57 -26.00
C ARG A 161 17.93 -33.24 -25.96
N GLY A 162 16.86 -32.50 -26.26
CA GLY A 162 15.51 -33.02 -26.49
C GLY A 162 15.05 -32.62 -27.87
#